data_AF-A0AAU8Y171-F1
#
_entry.id   AF-A0AAU8Y171-F1
#
_cell.length_a   1.000
_cell.length_b   1.000
_cell.length_c   1.000
_cell.angle_alpha   90.00
_cell.angle_beta   90.00
_cell.angle_gamma   90.00
#
_symmetry.space_group_name_H-M   'P 1'
#
loop_
_entity.id
_entity.type
_entity.pdbx_description
1 polymer ?
#
loop_
_entity_poly.entity_id
_entity_poly.type
_entity_poly.pdbx_seq_one_letter_code
_entity_poly.pdbx_strand_id
1 'polypeptide(L)'
;MTDNNAAFIQYADLRNKNWSLQERLNVEGIYVSSRDELVSAQDFIINTLKRPTIVRFAAPFATWTAPKTDINVGFVYLDGNGVSINAIIPNGTESDHNYFLRCYTSSGALDNNVPIRPAPILKDFTVKGIGAKINKGKDETPTEYNYTDGIRFHSPEGPLGNFSVNNVYVSGFYYGLYYGTNAYIAHHYACEVIRCFESLHMPSTSSGAQNFGEGINFFGGTLGNSQGLAVRNANPNGAFRLFGTSIDYAGSIAYVEAGSIELHGCHMEFNNGNSPLTDIPFRCSANQNASLLIHGGEIIVAGGRLAQASLFYAETGSSGIIVDSVKFYGVRTASGRYFSGTGDFVIANSRLDGGGGGAGIQTLVGAVNNKLKDGDFAFFAKPFGWEVTGGTIDDPFTSDAVTIGIEAGAGIGGGNALKVSKLGNANTNAGVRVSVPVAQYEQLGACFTLKTVNGGTGNLFATLQYACIQEHADNGISIVAKAAPAAWDAVMKADAYTEYAEYRFNANRRKVPVWATHVILTFNLFALAKNGVLYLDNACITAM
;
A
#
# COMPACT_ATOMS: atom_id res chain seq x y z
N MET A 1 -17.08 -7.93 38.30
CA MET A 1 -18.50 -8.32 38.45
C MET A 1 -18.51 -9.83 38.56
N THR A 2 -19.07 -10.40 39.62
CA THR A 2 -19.33 -11.84 39.69
C THR A 2 -20.52 -12.13 38.78
N ASP A 3 -20.23 -12.57 37.55
CA ASP A 3 -21.25 -12.99 36.59
C ASP A 3 -21.92 -14.28 37.07
N ASN A 4 -23.05 -14.14 37.75
CA ASN A 4 -23.85 -15.26 38.24
C ASN A 4 -24.90 -15.68 37.20
N ASN A 5 -24.46 -16.06 35.99
CA ASN A 5 -25.34 -16.79 35.06
C ASN A 5 -25.32 -18.27 35.46
N ALA A 6 -26.45 -18.79 35.98
CA ALA A 6 -26.58 -20.17 36.43
C ALA A 6 -26.34 -21.22 35.32
N ALA A 7 -26.40 -20.83 34.05
CA ALA A 7 -26.09 -21.69 32.92
C ALA A 7 -24.57 -21.80 32.63
N PHE A 8 -23.75 -20.91 33.21
CA PHE A 8 -22.30 -20.99 33.18
C PHE A 8 -21.76 -21.53 34.50
N ILE A 9 -20.82 -22.46 34.42
CA ILE A 9 -20.18 -23.06 35.60
C ILE A 9 -18.78 -22.50 35.80
N GLN A 10 -18.34 -22.36 37.06
CA GLN A 10 -16.95 -22.02 37.34
C GLN A 10 -16.07 -23.24 37.10
N TYR A 11 -14.88 -23.06 36.53
CA TYR A 11 -13.94 -24.17 36.33
C TYR A 11 -13.65 -24.93 37.65
N ALA A 12 -13.59 -24.21 38.79
CA ALA A 12 -13.41 -24.81 40.11
C ALA A 12 -14.46 -25.89 40.44
N ASP A 13 -15.68 -25.77 39.92
CA ASP A 13 -16.80 -26.68 40.17
C ASP A 13 -16.76 -27.94 39.29
N LEU A 14 -15.83 -28.02 38.34
CA LEU A 14 -15.67 -29.18 37.46
C LEU A 14 -14.99 -30.36 38.15
N ARG A 15 -14.15 -30.10 39.16
CA ARG A 15 -13.28 -31.13 39.75
C ARG A 15 -14.08 -32.10 40.60
N ASN A 16 -13.78 -33.39 40.46
CA ASN A 16 -14.29 -34.48 41.31
C ASN A 16 -15.83 -34.66 41.31
N LYS A 17 -16.54 -34.11 40.32
CA LYS A 17 -17.98 -34.32 40.13
C LYS A 17 -18.24 -35.42 39.10
N ASN A 18 -19.15 -36.34 39.41
CA ASN A 18 -19.74 -37.25 38.42
C ASN A 18 -20.89 -36.54 37.70
N TRP A 19 -20.83 -36.47 36.38
CA TRP A 19 -21.77 -35.70 35.57
C TRP A 19 -22.84 -36.58 34.90
N SER A 20 -24.11 -36.34 35.24
CA SER A 20 -25.23 -36.94 34.51
C SER A 20 -25.31 -36.39 33.08
N LEU A 21 -26.07 -37.04 32.20
CA LEU A 21 -26.29 -36.54 30.83
C LEU A 21 -27.02 -35.19 30.85
N GLN A 22 -28.07 -35.05 31.67
CA GLN A 22 -28.83 -33.81 31.77
C GLN A 22 -27.95 -32.64 32.23
N GLU A 23 -27.11 -32.85 33.24
CA GLU A 23 -26.19 -31.79 33.70
C GLU A 23 -25.21 -31.38 32.61
N ARG A 24 -24.69 -32.31 31.82
CA ARG A 24 -23.80 -32.00 30.68
C ARG A 24 -24.52 -31.19 29.59
N LEU A 25 -25.79 -31.47 29.35
CA LEU A 25 -26.59 -30.74 28.36
C LEU A 25 -26.95 -29.32 28.84
N ASN A 26 -27.07 -29.11 30.15
CA ASN A 26 -27.45 -27.82 30.74
C ASN A 26 -26.29 -26.80 30.85
N VAL A 27 -25.03 -27.21 30.67
CA VAL A 27 -23.87 -26.31 30.74
C VAL A 27 -23.78 -25.47 29.46
N GLU A 28 -24.09 -24.19 29.49
CA GLU A 28 -23.95 -23.30 28.34
C GLU A 28 -22.48 -22.88 28.12
N GLY A 29 -21.70 -22.77 29.20
CA GLY A 29 -20.28 -22.45 29.12
C GLY A 29 -19.55 -22.57 30.45
N ILE A 30 -18.24 -22.35 30.40
CA ILE A 30 -17.32 -22.51 31.54
C ILE A 30 -16.57 -21.20 31.77
N TYR A 31 -16.60 -20.67 33.00
CA TYR A 31 -15.74 -19.56 33.40
C TYR A 31 -14.33 -20.04 33.76
N VAL A 32 -13.32 -19.35 33.24
CA VAL A 32 -11.91 -19.59 33.54
C VAL A 32 -11.22 -18.28 33.88
N SER A 33 -10.34 -18.32 34.88
CA SER A 33 -9.60 -17.16 35.41
C SER A 33 -8.10 -17.23 35.09
N SER A 34 -7.62 -18.31 34.48
CA SER A 34 -6.23 -18.46 34.07
C SER A 34 -6.08 -19.35 32.84
N ARG A 35 -4.89 -19.32 32.23
CA ARG A 35 -4.52 -20.19 31.11
C ARG A 35 -4.65 -21.67 31.46
N ASP A 36 -4.25 -22.08 32.66
CA ASP A 36 -4.27 -23.50 33.04
C ASP A 36 -5.69 -24.01 33.27
N GLU A 37 -6.58 -23.15 33.78
CA GLU A 37 -8.02 -23.43 33.82
C GLU A 37 -8.60 -23.53 32.41
N LEU A 38 -8.18 -22.67 31.47
CA LEU A 38 -8.58 -22.74 30.06
C LEU A 38 -8.19 -24.08 29.42
N VAL A 39 -6.93 -24.49 29.55
CA VAL A 39 -6.46 -25.78 28.98
C VAL A 39 -7.21 -26.96 29.62
N SER A 40 -7.42 -26.91 30.93
CA SER A 40 -8.15 -27.97 31.62
C SER A 40 -9.65 -27.98 31.27
N ALA A 41 -10.26 -26.81 31.06
CA ALA A 41 -11.64 -26.69 30.59
C ALA A 41 -11.79 -27.27 29.19
N GLN A 42 -10.82 -27.03 28.29
CA GLN A 42 -10.77 -27.68 26.99
C GLN A 42 -10.76 -29.20 27.11
N ASP A 43 -9.90 -29.77 27.95
CA ASP A 43 -9.84 -31.23 28.14
C ASP A 43 -11.17 -31.79 28.63
N PHE A 44 -11.84 -31.08 29.55
CA PHE A 44 -13.17 -31.44 30.00
C PHE A 44 -14.21 -31.37 28.87
N ILE A 45 -14.20 -30.31 28.05
CA ILE A 45 -15.10 -30.14 26.92
C ILE A 45 -14.92 -31.29 25.92
N ILE A 46 -13.68 -31.59 25.53
CA ILE A 46 -13.37 -32.63 24.54
C ILE A 46 -13.73 -34.02 25.06
N ASN A 47 -13.39 -34.34 26.31
CA ASN A 47 -13.51 -35.71 26.82
C ASN A 47 -14.86 -36.01 27.49
N THR A 48 -15.50 -34.99 28.09
CA THR A 48 -16.71 -35.17 28.91
C THR A 48 -17.97 -34.57 28.26
N LEU A 49 -17.91 -33.32 27.80
CA LEU A 49 -19.08 -32.69 27.13
C LEU A 49 -19.26 -33.20 25.69
N LYS A 50 -18.15 -33.43 24.98
CA LYS A 50 -18.08 -33.91 23.59
C LYS A 50 -18.92 -33.07 22.62
N ARG A 51 -19.02 -31.77 22.88
CA ARG A 51 -19.72 -30.82 22.02
C ARG A 51 -19.08 -29.44 22.10
N PRO A 52 -19.27 -28.61 21.07
CA PRO A 52 -18.80 -27.24 21.13
C PRO A 52 -19.39 -26.46 22.30
N THR A 53 -18.54 -25.70 22.99
CA THR A 53 -18.87 -25.04 24.27
C THR A 53 -18.13 -23.71 24.40
N ILE A 54 -18.78 -22.71 24.99
CA ILE A 54 -18.18 -21.40 25.26
C ILE A 54 -17.29 -21.50 26.52
N VAL A 55 -16.06 -21.03 26.42
CA VAL A 55 -15.21 -20.77 27.57
C VAL A 55 -15.08 -19.26 27.73
N ARG A 56 -15.55 -18.76 28.87
CA ARG A 56 -15.62 -17.33 29.16
C ARG A 56 -14.53 -16.91 30.14
N PHE A 57 -13.83 -15.82 29.84
CA PHE A 57 -12.80 -15.29 30.74
C PHE A 57 -13.45 -14.54 31.91
N ALA A 58 -13.00 -14.87 33.12
CA ALA A 58 -13.36 -14.16 34.33
C ALA A 58 -12.40 -12.97 34.56
N ALA A 59 -12.94 -11.86 35.07
CA ALA A 59 -12.15 -10.70 35.47
C ALA A 59 -11.89 -10.73 37.00
N PRO A 60 -10.64 -10.61 37.47
CA PRO A 60 -9.40 -10.50 36.69
C PRO A 60 -8.95 -11.86 36.11
N PHE A 61 -8.27 -11.82 34.97
CA PHE A 61 -7.61 -13.01 34.40
C PHE A 61 -6.12 -12.98 34.73
N ALA A 62 -5.58 -14.13 35.13
CA ALA A 62 -4.19 -14.26 35.53
C ALA A 62 -3.22 -13.93 34.39
N THR A 63 -2.05 -13.37 34.72
CA THR A 63 -0.98 -13.10 33.75
C THR A 63 -0.60 -14.38 33.00
N TRP A 64 -0.50 -14.28 31.68
CA TRP A 64 -0.18 -15.40 30.81
C TRP A 64 1.33 -15.51 30.61
N THR A 65 1.93 -16.60 31.06
CA THR A 65 3.41 -16.78 31.01
C THR A 65 3.85 -18.00 30.20
N ALA A 66 2.91 -18.87 29.79
CA ALA A 66 3.23 -20.09 29.07
C ALA A 66 3.71 -19.81 27.63
N PRO A 67 4.79 -20.46 27.15
CA PRO A 67 5.38 -20.21 25.83
C PRO A 67 4.54 -20.65 24.63
N LYS A 68 3.71 -21.69 24.80
CA LYS A 68 2.88 -22.26 23.72
C LYS A 68 1.56 -22.74 24.32
N THR A 69 0.45 -22.18 23.85
CA THR A 69 -0.89 -22.62 24.29
C THR A 69 -1.76 -22.90 23.08
N ASP A 70 -2.18 -24.16 22.96
CA ASP A 70 -2.97 -24.67 21.86
C ASP A 70 -4.43 -24.83 22.29
N ILE A 71 -5.33 -24.19 21.54
CA ILE A 71 -6.78 -24.25 21.77
C ILE A 71 -7.48 -24.85 20.55
N ASN A 72 -8.18 -25.96 20.80
CA ASN A 72 -9.01 -26.63 19.83
C ASN A 72 -10.33 -25.88 19.64
N VAL A 73 -10.31 -24.91 18.74
CA VAL A 73 -11.47 -24.08 18.39
C VAL A 73 -12.54 -24.81 17.58
N GLY A 74 -12.36 -26.12 17.36
CA GLY A 74 -13.43 -27.02 16.95
C GLY A 74 -14.43 -27.32 18.08
N PHE A 75 -13.96 -27.27 19.33
CA PHE A 75 -14.78 -27.53 20.52
C PHE A 75 -14.89 -26.32 21.45
N VAL A 76 -13.90 -25.43 21.44
CA VAL A 76 -13.77 -24.34 22.41
C VAL A 76 -13.98 -22.99 21.73
N TYR A 77 -15.02 -22.26 22.14
CA TYR A 77 -15.24 -20.87 21.69
C TYR A 77 -14.85 -19.91 22.80
N LEU A 78 -13.91 -19.02 22.53
CA LEU A 78 -13.41 -18.09 23.55
C LEU A 78 -14.24 -16.82 23.57
N ASP A 79 -14.91 -16.59 24.70
CA ASP A 79 -15.58 -15.34 25.02
C ASP A 79 -14.75 -14.59 26.07
N GLY A 80 -14.08 -13.54 25.61
CA GLY A 80 -13.22 -12.72 26.42
C GLY A 80 -13.91 -11.92 27.49
N ASN A 81 -15.23 -11.72 27.40
CA ASN A 81 -16.03 -10.94 28.35
C ASN A 81 -15.46 -9.53 28.66
N GLY A 82 -14.86 -8.90 27.65
CA GLY A 82 -14.19 -7.59 27.77
C GLY A 82 -12.87 -7.61 28.56
N VAL A 83 -12.33 -8.78 28.88
CA VAL A 83 -11.14 -8.89 29.73
C VAL A 83 -9.87 -8.47 28.99
N SER A 84 -8.99 -7.77 29.71
CA SER A 84 -7.62 -7.47 29.27
C SER A 84 -6.63 -8.45 29.91
N ILE A 85 -5.87 -9.15 29.08
CA ILE A 85 -4.89 -10.16 29.47
C ILE A 85 -3.49 -9.60 29.24
N ASN A 86 -2.65 -9.67 30.26
CA ASN A 86 -1.22 -9.39 30.13
C ASN A 86 -0.47 -10.69 29.83
N ALA A 87 0.29 -10.71 28.75
CA ALA A 87 1.10 -11.85 28.32
C ALA A 87 2.60 -11.53 28.48
N ILE A 88 3.26 -12.23 29.41
CA ILE A 88 4.70 -12.14 29.67
C ILE A 88 5.31 -13.50 29.31
N ILE A 89 5.40 -13.73 28.01
CA ILE A 89 5.84 -14.99 27.44
C ILE A 89 7.36 -14.94 27.21
N PRO A 90 8.12 -15.99 27.55
CA PRO A 90 9.55 -16.08 27.23
C PRO A 90 9.81 -15.91 25.73
N ASN A 91 10.91 -15.24 25.38
CA ASN A 91 11.30 -15.05 23.98
C ASN A 91 11.51 -16.41 23.29
N GLY A 92 11.05 -16.55 22.05
CA GLY A 92 11.38 -17.67 21.18
C GLY A 92 12.67 -17.41 20.39
N THR A 93 12.83 -18.12 19.28
CA THR A 93 13.86 -17.86 18.26
C THR A 93 13.20 -17.47 16.94
N GLU A 94 13.97 -16.93 16.00
CA GLU A 94 13.50 -16.59 14.65
C GLU A 94 12.89 -17.80 13.91
N SER A 95 13.39 -19.01 14.17
CA SER A 95 12.88 -20.25 13.54
C SER A 95 11.85 -21.00 14.39
N ASP A 96 11.73 -20.72 15.68
CA ASP A 96 10.75 -21.32 16.59
C ASP A 96 10.20 -20.26 17.56
N HIS A 97 9.30 -19.45 17.04
CA HIS A 97 8.57 -18.46 17.80
C HIS A 97 7.65 -19.15 18.84
N ASN A 98 7.63 -18.57 20.04
CA ASN A 98 6.57 -18.83 21.02
C ASN A 98 5.26 -18.12 20.62
N TYR A 99 4.16 -18.39 21.30
CA TYR A 99 2.88 -17.74 21.00
C TYR A 99 1.94 -17.68 22.20
N PHE A 100 1.13 -16.63 22.26
CA PHE A 100 0.06 -16.52 23.25
C PHE A 100 -0.98 -17.61 23.02
N LEU A 101 -1.49 -17.73 21.80
CA LEU A 101 -2.53 -18.71 21.48
C LEU A 101 -2.40 -19.23 20.05
N ARG A 102 -2.51 -20.55 19.88
CA ARG A 102 -2.73 -21.21 18.59
C ARG A 102 -4.14 -21.77 18.53
N CYS A 103 -4.91 -21.33 17.55
CA CYS A 103 -6.18 -21.93 17.17
C CYS A 103 -5.92 -23.12 16.24
N TYR A 104 -6.44 -24.30 16.61
CA TYR A 104 -6.44 -25.48 15.76
C TYR A 104 -7.77 -26.22 15.82
N THR A 105 -7.97 -27.21 14.95
CA THR A 105 -9.16 -28.07 14.91
C THR A 105 -8.71 -29.52 14.78
N SER A 106 -9.25 -30.42 15.61
CA SER A 106 -9.01 -31.86 15.49
C SER A 106 -10.07 -32.54 14.64
N SER A 107 -9.76 -33.73 14.10
CA SER A 107 -10.69 -34.53 13.29
C SER A 107 -12.03 -34.82 13.97
N GLY A 108 -12.05 -34.98 15.29
CA GLY A 108 -13.28 -35.21 16.07
C GLY A 108 -14.22 -34.01 16.11
N ALA A 109 -13.77 -32.81 15.72
CA ALA A 109 -14.60 -31.61 15.63
C ALA A 109 -15.13 -31.34 14.21
N LEU A 110 -14.83 -32.22 13.25
CA LEU A 110 -15.21 -32.05 11.85
C LEU A 110 -16.44 -32.90 11.54
N ASP A 111 -17.35 -32.35 10.73
CA ASP A 111 -18.43 -33.11 10.11
C ASP A 111 -18.06 -33.35 8.64
N ASN A 112 -17.84 -34.60 8.25
CA ASN A 112 -17.38 -34.99 6.91
C ASN A 112 -16.16 -34.17 6.42
N ASN A 113 -15.18 -33.97 7.31
CA ASN A 113 -13.97 -33.17 7.07
C ASN A 113 -14.23 -31.67 6.83
N VAL A 114 -15.45 -31.20 7.11
CA VAL A 114 -15.82 -29.79 7.08
C VAL A 114 -15.89 -29.28 8.53
N PRO A 115 -15.23 -28.15 8.84
CA PRO A 115 -15.43 -27.50 10.11
C PRO A 115 -16.81 -26.83 10.12
N ILE A 116 -17.80 -27.49 10.71
CA ILE A 116 -19.14 -26.93 10.94
C ILE A 116 -19.22 -26.47 12.39
N ARG A 117 -19.25 -25.15 12.61
CA ARG A 117 -19.23 -24.57 13.96
C ARG A 117 -19.98 -23.24 14.02
N PRO A 118 -20.68 -22.95 15.13
CA PRO A 118 -21.01 -21.60 15.52
C PRO A 118 -19.79 -20.67 15.47
N ALA A 119 -19.98 -19.46 14.94
CA ALA A 119 -18.99 -18.41 14.93
C ALA A 119 -19.52 -17.22 15.77
N PRO A 120 -18.66 -16.42 16.44
CA PRO A 120 -17.19 -16.40 16.33
C PRO A 120 -16.48 -17.44 17.21
N ILE A 121 -15.27 -17.84 16.79
CA ILE A 121 -14.41 -18.74 17.58
C ILE A 121 -13.64 -18.00 18.69
N LEU A 122 -13.43 -16.70 18.51
CA LEU A 122 -12.77 -15.80 19.44
C LEU A 122 -13.56 -14.50 19.47
N LYS A 123 -13.90 -13.98 20.66
CA LYS A 123 -14.49 -12.65 20.76
C LYS A 123 -14.19 -11.91 22.05
N ASP A 124 -14.28 -10.58 22.01
CA ASP A 124 -14.42 -9.70 23.19
C ASP A 124 -13.27 -9.76 24.22
N PHE A 125 -12.00 -9.83 23.80
CA PHE A 125 -10.85 -9.67 24.72
C PHE A 125 -9.74 -8.80 24.14
N THR A 126 -8.92 -8.27 25.03
CA THR A 126 -7.63 -7.67 24.71
C THR A 126 -6.50 -8.55 25.23
N VAL A 127 -5.46 -8.75 24.43
CA VAL A 127 -4.19 -9.35 24.86
C VAL A 127 -3.03 -8.39 24.59
N LYS A 128 -2.22 -8.17 25.63
CA LYS A 128 -1.05 -7.28 25.61
C LYS A 128 0.21 -8.10 25.88
N GLY A 129 0.98 -8.34 24.83
CA GLY A 129 2.34 -8.86 24.91
C GLY A 129 3.34 -7.80 25.37
N ILE A 130 4.58 -8.22 25.55
CA ILE A 130 5.69 -7.37 26.00
C ILE A 130 6.16 -6.35 24.94
N GLY A 131 5.71 -6.49 23.68
CA GLY A 131 6.09 -5.62 22.58
C GLY A 131 7.56 -5.72 22.20
N ALA A 132 7.99 -4.77 21.38
CA ALA A 132 9.42 -4.54 21.18
C ALA A 132 10.05 -3.92 22.43
N LYS A 133 11.26 -4.37 22.75
CA LYS A 133 12.12 -3.69 23.71
C LYS A 133 12.81 -2.53 23.00
N ILE A 134 12.58 -1.32 23.51
CA ILE A 134 13.42 -0.18 23.20
C ILE A 134 14.65 -0.30 24.10
N ASN A 135 15.80 -0.67 23.53
CA ASN A 135 17.03 -0.52 24.28
C ASN A 135 17.26 0.98 24.49
N LYS A 136 17.31 1.44 25.74
CA LYS A 136 17.52 2.86 26.10
C LYS A 136 19.00 3.21 26.19
N GLY A 137 19.81 2.72 25.25
CA GLY A 137 21.22 3.11 25.11
C GLY A 137 21.31 4.53 24.54
N LYS A 138 22.38 5.27 24.85
CA LYS A 138 22.55 6.67 24.43
C LYS A 138 22.86 6.85 22.94
N ASP A 139 23.01 5.77 22.21
CA ASP A 139 23.25 5.73 20.76
C ASP A 139 22.16 4.84 20.14
N GLU A 140 21.55 5.32 19.06
CA GLU A 140 20.36 4.78 18.36
C GLU A 140 20.24 3.26 18.48
N THR A 141 19.35 2.80 19.36
CA THR A 141 19.27 1.38 19.66
C THR A 141 18.10 0.73 18.91
N PRO A 142 18.31 -0.46 18.28
CA PRO A 142 17.26 -1.13 17.53
C PRO A 142 16.06 -1.44 18.41
N THR A 143 14.88 -1.27 17.84
CA THR A 143 13.64 -1.84 18.36
C THR A 143 13.72 -3.36 18.21
N GLU A 144 14.03 -4.08 19.28
CA GLU A 144 14.12 -5.54 19.28
C GLU A 144 12.77 -6.16 19.63
N TYR A 145 12.16 -6.86 18.69
CA TYR A 145 10.96 -7.65 18.97
C TYR A 145 11.33 -9.02 19.54
N ASN A 146 10.56 -9.48 20.52
CA ASN A 146 10.62 -10.87 20.95
C ASN A 146 9.91 -11.72 19.90
N TYR A 147 10.48 -12.87 19.55
CA TYR A 147 9.91 -13.91 18.68
C TYR A 147 8.76 -14.64 19.40
N THR A 148 7.68 -13.89 19.63
CA THR A 148 6.45 -14.37 20.25
C THR A 148 5.28 -13.83 19.46
N ASP A 149 4.44 -14.72 18.94
CA ASP A 149 3.26 -14.33 18.17
C ASP A 149 2.03 -14.17 19.07
N GLY A 150 1.09 -13.33 18.63
CA GLY A 150 -0.18 -13.14 19.32
C GLY A 150 -1.08 -14.36 19.11
N ILE A 151 -1.80 -14.38 17.99
CA ILE A 151 -2.72 -15.47 17.66
C ILE A 151 -2.27 -16.15 16.37
N ARG A 152 -2.09 -17.46 16.44
CA ARG A 152 -1.83 -18.31 15.27
C ARG A 152 -3.07 -19.07 14.87
N PHE A 153 -3.52 -18.88 13.64
CA PHE A 153 -4.42 -19.80 12.97
C PHE A 153 -3.56 -20.82 12.23
N HIS A 154 -3.34 -21.97 12.87
CA HIS A 154 -2.44 -22.99 12.36
C HIS A 154 -2.86 -24.36 12.90
N SER A 155 -3.29 -25.22 11.98
CA SER A 155 -3.96 -26.48 12.32
C SER A 155 -3.47 -27.66 11.46
N PRO A 156 -2.22 -28.12 11.64
CA PRO A 156 -1.75 -29.35 10.97
C PRO A 156 -2.63 -30.57 11.24
N GLU A 157 -3.36 -30.58 12.35
CA GLU A 157 -4.24 -31.67 12.77
C GLU A 157 -5.53 -31.80 11.96
N GLY A 158 -5.93 -30.74 11.24
CA GLY A 158 -7.14 -30.76 10.41
C GLY A 158 -7.60 -29.37 9.95
N PRO A 159 -8.56 -29.32 9.01
CA PRO A 159 -9.19 -28.09 8.52
C PRO A 159 -9.58 -27.04 9.58
N LEU A 160 -8.97 -25.86 9.50
CA LEU A 160 -9.36 -24.64 10.23
C LEU A 160 -9.97 -23.63 9.24
N GLY A 161 -11.13 -24.01 8.73
CA GLY A 161 -11.96 -23.21 7.84
C GLY A 161 -13.18 -22.61 8.53
N ASN A 162 -13.83 -21.67 7.83
CA ASN A 162 -15.19 -21.19 8.09
C ASN A 162 -15.39 -20.65 9.51
N PHE A 163 -14.62 -19.63 9.89
CA PHE A 163 -14.69 -19.05 11.23
C PHE A 163 -14.75 -17.53 11.20
N SER A 164 -15.16 -16.95 12.33
CA SER A 164 -15.04 -15.52 12.56
C SER A 164 -14.38 -15.19 13.90
N VAL A 165 -13.81 -13.99 13.96
CA VAL A 165 -13.16 -13.39 15.14
C VAL A 165 -13.74 -12.00 15.31
N ASN A 166 -14.27 -11.68 16.49
CA ASN A 166 -15.02 -10.45 16.69
C ASN A 166 -14.46 -9.65 17.87
N ASN A 167 -14.15 -8.36 17.67
CA ASN A 167 -13.81 -7.46 18.78
C ASN A 167 -12.61 -7.97 19.63
N VAL A 168 -11.57 -8.47 18.95
CA VAL A 168 -10.34 -8.95 19.58
C VAL A 168 -9.21 -7.95 19.34
N TYR A 169 -8.51 -7.59 20.40
CA TYR A 169 -7.43 -6.62 20.40
C TYR A 169 -6.11 -7.33 20.73
N VAL A 170 -5.16 -7.31 19.81
CA VAL A 170 -3.84 -7.95 19.95
C VAL A 170 -2.78 -6.87 19.89
N SER A 171 -1.94 -6.80 20.93
CA SER A 171 -0.88 -5.80 20.98
C SER A 171 0.45 -6.37 21.44
N GLY A 172 1.55 -5.92 20.84
CA GLY A 172 2.89 -6.13 21.40
C GLY A 172 3.47 -7.53 21.15
N PHE A 173 3.31 -8.05 19.95
CA PHE A 173 3.83 -9.35 19.52
C PHE A 173 4.73 -9.21 18.29
N TYR A 174 5.44 -10.27 17.89
CA TYR A 174 6.15 -10.32 16.62
C TYR A 174 5.14 -10.30 15.47
N TYR A 175 4.43 -11.42 15.27
CA TYR A 175 3.23 -11.45 14.44
C TYR A 175 2.01 -11.22 15.33
N GLY A 176 1.18 -10.25 14.99
CA GLY A 176 -0.11 -10.07 15.66
C GLY A 176 -1.04 -11.24 15.38
N LEU A 177 -1.36 -11.45 14.11
CA LEU A 177 -2.12 -12.59 13.60
C LEU A 177 -1.31 -13.32 12.52
N TYR A 178 -1.18 -14.64 12.68
CA TYR A 178 -0.45 -15.52 11.76
C TYR A 178 -1.38 -16.56 11.15
N TYR A 179 -1.33 -16.75 9.83
CA TYR A 179 -2.18 -17.70 9.09
C TYR A 179 -1.33 -18.78 8.42
N GLY A 180 -1.23 -19.96 9.02
CA GLY A 180 -0.48 -21.09 8.48
C GLY A 180 -1.37 -22.26 8.07
N THR A 181 -0.81 -23.47 8.06
CA THR A 181 -1.46 -24.71 7.62
C THR A 181 -2.94 -24.84 7.99
N ASN A 182 -3.77 -25.16 7.00
CA ASN A 182 -5.21 -25.39 7.10
C ASN A 182 -6.04 -24.20 7.57
N ALA A 183 -5.49 -22.97 7.64
CA ALA A 183 -6.25 -21.77 8.02
C ALA A 183 -6.80 -21.03 6.78
N TYR A 184 -8.12 -20.99 6.63
CA TYR A 184 -8.81 -20.37 5.50
C TYR A 184 -10.25 -19.95 5.84
N ILE A 185 -10.88 -19.16 4.97
CA ILE A 185 -12.25 -18.64 5.08
C ILE A 185 -12.50 -18.04 6.48
N ALA A 186 -11.70 -17.03 6.81
CA ALA A 186 -11.65 -16.38 8.11
C ALA A 186 -12.19 -14.96 8.02
N HIS A 187 -13.17 -14.61 8.87
CA HIS A 187 -13.80 -13.28 8.87
C HIS A 187 -13.55 -12.55 10.19
N HIS A 188 -12.89 -11.40 10.13
CA HIS A 188 -12.53 -10.62 11.31
C HIS A 188 -13.38 -9.36 11.35
N TYR A 189 -14.08 -9.12 12.46
CA TYR A 189 -14.97 -7.96 12.63
C TYR A 189 -14.46 -7.10 13.78
N ALA A 190 -14.19 -5.82 13.49
CA ALA A 190 -13.72 -4.84 14.49
C ALA A 190 -12.52 -5.35 15.32
N CYS A 191 -11.55 -6.00 14.67
CA CYS A 191 -10.33 -6.47 15.34
C CYS A 191 -9.25 -5.40 15.29
N GLU A 192 -8.47 -5.28 16.36
CA GLU A 192 -7.33 -4.38 16.40
C GLU A 192 -6.04 -5.17 16.58
N VAL A 193 -5.04 -4.87 15.76
CA VAL A 193 -3.72 -5.48 15.82
C VAL A 193 -2.68 -4.38 15.79
N ILE A 194 -2.12 -4.08 16.95
CA ILE A 194 -1.32 -2.88 17.14
C ILE A 194 0.04 -3.14 17.78
N ARG A 195 1.03 -2.29 17.47
CA ARG A 195 2.38 -2.38 18.07
C ARG A 195 3.02 -3.76 17.92
N CYS A 196 2.76 -4.43 16.79
CA CYS A 196 3.42 -5.68 16.44
C CYS A 196 4.66 -5.40 15.57
N PHE A 197 5.48 -6.42 15.29
CA PHE A 197 6.49 -6.30 14.23
C PHE A 197 5.79 -6.34 12.88
N GLU A 198 5.02 -7.40 12.63
CA GLU A 198 4.02 -7.43 11.57
C GLU A 198 2.61 -7.62 12.17
N SER A 199 1.63 -6.84 11.70
CA SER A 199 0.27 -7.00 12.21
C SER A 199 -0.36 -8.29 11.68
N LEU A 200 -0.37 -8.47 10.36
CA LEU A 200 -0.91 -9.65 9.69
C LEU A 200 0.18 -10.35 8.88
N HIS A 201 0.37 -11.65 9.14
CA HIS A 201 1.38 -12.45 8.45
C HIS A 201 0.79 -13.71 7.84
N MET A 202 0.98 -13.88 6.53
CA MET A 202 0.76 -15.13 5.82
C MET A 202 2.11 -15.59 5.23
N PRO A 203 2.64 -16.75 5.66
CA PRO A 203 3.97 -17.22 5.30
C PRO A 203 4.02 -17.71 3.86
N SER A 204 5.23 -17.91 3.35
CA SER A 204 5.46 -18.56 2.06
C SER A 204 5.13 -20.05 2.11
N THR A 205 4.82 -20.66 0.96
CA THR A 205 4.69 -22.12 0.86
C THR A 205 6.01 -22.86 1.12
N SER A 206 7.16 -22.19 0.94
CA SER A 206 8.47 -22.73 1.31
C SER A 206 8.68 -22.90 2.82
N SER A 207 7.82 -22.30 3.66
CA SER A 207 7.79 -22.57 5.10
C SER A 207 7.28 -23.99 5.45
N GLY A 208 6.72 -24.71 4.48
CA GLY A 208 6.05 -25.99 4.69
C GLY A 208 4.57 -25.88 5.06
N ALA A 209 4.02 -24.66 5.18
CA ALA A 209 2.59 -24.46 5.36
C ALA A 209 1.79 -24.94 4.14
N GLN A 210 0.62 -25.55 4.36
CA GLN A 210 -0.22 -26.16 3.31
C GLN A 210 -1.70 -25.80 3.49
N ASN A 211 -2.44 -25.72 2.38
CA ASN A 211 -3.90 -25.50 2.36
C ASN A 211 -4.35 -24.30 3.23
N PHE A 212 -3.84 -23.10 2.94
CA PHE A 212 -4.10 -21.92 3.77
C PHE A 212 -4.27 -20.67 2.92
N GLY A 213 -4.81 -19.61 3.53
CA GLY A 213 -4.84 -18.26 2.98
C GLY A 213 -6.02 -17.91 2.08
N GLU A 214 -6.86 -18.87 1.72
CA GLU A 214 -8.10 -18.59 0.99
C GLU A 214 -9.05 -17.77 1.86
N GLY A 215 -9.63 -16.69 1.33
CA GLY A 215 -10.76 -15.99 1.95
C GLY A 215 -10.50 -15.38 3.33
N ILE A 216 -9.34 -14.76 3.56
CA ILE A 216 -9.05 -14.07 4.83
C ILE A 216 -9.52 -12.61 4.73
N ASN A 217 -10.58 -12.28 5.47
CA ASN A 217 -11.27 -10.99 5.37
C ASN A 217 -11.25 -10.23 6.71
N PHE A 218 -11.11 -8.92 6.65
CA PHE A 218 -11.22 -7.98 7.78
C PHE A 218 -12.25 -6.90 7.48
N PHE A 219 -13.18 -6.67 8.41
CA PHE A 219 -14.24 -5.67 8.30
C PHE A 219 -14.12 -4.67 9.45
N GLY A 220 -13.67 -3.45 9.12
CA GLY A 220 -13.31 -2.42 10.08
C GLY A 220 -12.06 -2.78 10.90
N GLY A 221 -11.93 -2.18 12.08
CA GLY A 221 -10.80 -2.39 12.97
C GLY A 221 -9.56 -1.56 12.59
N THR A 222 -8.46 -1.84 13.27
CA THR A 222 -7.22 -1.06 13.17
C THR A 222 -6.00 -1.97 13.10
N LEU A 223 -5.13 -1.76 12.12
CA LEU A 223 -3.77 -2.27 12.10
C LEU A 223 -2.85 -1.09 12.32
N GLY A 224 -2.08 -1.03 13.41
CA GLY A 224 -1.30 0.20 13.58
C GLY A 224 -0.22 0.25 14.64
N ASN A 225 0.60 1.29 14.56
CA ASN A 225 1.79 1.48 15.39
C ASN A 225 2.79 0.30 15.34
N SER A 226 2.71 -0.54 14.30
CA SER A 226 3.60 -1.68 14.09
C SER A 226 4.87 -1.21 13.39
N GLN A 227 6.03 -1.39 14.02
CA GLN A 227 7.27 -0.76 13.54
C GLN A 227 7.83 -1.40 12.26
N GLY A 228 7.40 -2.64 11.94
CA GLY A 228 7.68 -3.30 10.68
C GLY A 228 6.59 -3.06 9.65
N LEU A 229 5.75 -4.05 9.41
CA LEU A 229 4.82 -4.11 8.27
C LEU A 229 3.38 -4.35 8.75
N ALA A 230 2.39 -3.63 8.21
CA ALA A 230 1.00 -3.90 8.59
C ALA A 230 0.50 -5.24 8.01
N VAL A 231 0.69 -5.49 6.71
CA VAL A 231 0.17 -6.71 6.06
C VAL A 231 1.22 -7.34 5.14
N ARG A 232 1.53 -8.62 5.39
CA ARG A 232 2.39 -9.43 4.53
C ARG A 232 1.64 -10.63 3.98
N ASN A 233 1.70 -10.82 2.66
CA ASN A 233 1.28 -12.07 2.03
C ASN A 233 2.42 -12.67 1.21
N ALA A 234 2.86 -13.88 1.56
CA ALA A 234 3.86 -14.64 0.83
C ALA A 234 3.31 -15.95 0.23
N ASN A 235 2.01 -16.21 0.35
CA ASN A 235 1.37 -17.39 -0.22
C ASN A 235 0.78 -17.08 -1.60
N PRO A 236 1.24 -17.72 -2.69
CA PRO A 236 0.76 -17.44 -4.05
C PRO A 236 -0.74 -17.67 -4.25
N ASN A 237 -1.38 -18.51 -3.43
CA ASN A 237 -2.82 -18.78 -3.50
C ASN A 237 -3.61 -18.08 -2.39
N GLY A 238 -2.93 -17.31 -1.53
CA GLY A 238 -3.53 -16.63 -0.41
C GLY A 238 -4.00 -15.21 -0.75
N ALA A 239 -4.99 -14.72 -0.02
CA ALA A 239 -5.45 -13.35 -0.14
C ALA A 239 -5.84 -12.77 1.22
N PHE A 240 -5.38 -11.54 1.50
CA PHE A 240 -5.97 -10.68 2.53
C PHE A 240 -6.90 -9.65 1.89
N ARG A 241 -8.11 -9.52 2.41
CA ARG A 241 -9.06 -8.47 2.01
C ARG A 241 -9.48 -7.64 3.20
N LEU A 242 -9.22 -6.36 3.15
CA LEU A 242 -9.49 -5.42 4.24
C LEU A 242 -10.54 -4.41 3.78
N PHE A 243 -11.63 -4.30 4.54
CA PHE A 243 -12.79 -3.46 4.21
C PHE A 243 -12.98 -2.41 5.29
N GLY A 244 -12.69 -1.14 4.98
CA GLY A 244 -12.83 -0.03 5.92
C GLY A 244 -11.93 -0.11 7.16
N THR A 245 -10.84 -0.87 7.08
CA THR A 245 -9.85 -0.99 8.16
C THR A 245 -8.95 0.25 8.18
N SER A 246 -8.64 0.75 9.38
CA SER A 246 -7.62 1.79 9.56
C SER A 246 -6.24 1.16 9.60
N ILE A 247 -5.28 1.68 8.83
CA ILE A 247 -3.90 1.18 8.79
C ILE A 247 -2.96 2.34 9.11
N ASP A 248 -2.59 2.46 10.38
CA ASP A 248 -2.02 3.69 10.92
C ASP A 248 -0.64 3.49 11.49
N TYR A 249 0.30 4.35 11.09
CA TYR A 249 1.61 4.50 11.70
C TYR A 249 2.41 3.19 11.74
N ALA A 250 2.29 2.39 10.68
CA ALA A 250 3.16 1.24 10.46
C ALA A 250 4.45 1.67 9.73
N GLY A 251 5.55 0.95 9.94
CA GLY A 251 6.83 1.21 9.25
C GLY A 251 6.76 0.99 7.73
N SER A 252 5.82 0.16 7.29
CA SER A 252 5.35 -0.04 5.92
C SER A 252 3.93 -0.62 5.96
N ILE A 253 3.19 -0.52 4.85
CA ILE A 253 1.75 -0.81 4.84
C ILE A 253 1.47 -2.21 4.30
N ALA A 254 1.82 -2.48 3.04
CA ALA A 254 1.54 -3.76 2.41
C ALA A 254 2.75 -4.26 1.63
N TYR A 255 3.12 -5.52 1.88
CA TYR A 255 4.08 -6.24 1.05
C TYR A 255 3.46 -7.53 0.53
N VAL A 256 3.22 -7.55 -0.78
CA VAL A 256 2.78 -8.73 -1.50
C VAL A 256 4.00 -9.42 -2.08
N GLU A 257 4.50 -10.41 -1.34
CA GLU A 257 5.58 -11.28 -1.81
C GLU A 257 5.04 -12.34 -2.77
N ALA A 258 3.80 -12.81 -2.56
CA ALA A 258 3.02 -13.61 -3.50
C ALA A 258 1.52 -13.52 -3.14
N GLY A 259 0.64 -13.93 -4.06
CA GLY A 259 -0.82 -13.88 -3.85
C GLY A 259 -1.36 -12.46 -3.87
N SER A 260 -2.45 -12.16 -3.16
CA SER A 260 -3.02 -10.81 -3.17
C SER A 260 -3.20 -10.16 -1.80
N ILE A 261 -3.13 -8.83 -1.80
CA ILE A 261 -3.66 -7.97 -0.74
C ILE A 261 -4.63 -7.00 -1.40
N GLU A 262 -5.83 -6.88 -0.85
CA GLU A 262 -6.86 -5.95 -1.34
C GLU A 262 -7.32 -5.03 -0.21
N LEU A 263 -7.20 -3.72 -0.42
CA LEU A 263 -7.58 -2.67 0.52
C LEU A 263 -8.79 -1.91 -0.04
N HIS A 264 -9.96 -2.11 0.56
CA HIS A 264 -11.23 -1.55 0.11
C HIS A 264 -11.73 -0.48 1.09
N GLY A 265 -11.75 0.78 0.67
CA GLY A 265 -12.23 1.90 1.49
C GLY A 265 -11.44 2.14 2.78
N CYS A 266 -10.17 1.74 2.82
CA CYS A 266 -9.34 1.83 4.02
C CYS A 266 -8.84 3.26 4.27
N HIS A 267 -8.64 3.60 5.55
CA HIS A 267 -7.90 4.80 5.96
C HIS A 267 -6.44 4.39 6.20
N MET A 268 -5.49 5.03 5.55
CA MET A 268 -4.07 4.70 5.66
C MET A 268 -3.28 5.95 6.01
N GLU A 269 -2.87 6.11 7.26
CA GLU A 269 -2.06 7.25 7.71
C GLU A 269 -0.67 6.80 8.19
N PHE A 270 0.41 7.41 7.70
CA PHE A 270 1.77 6.99 8.09
C PHE A 270 2.80 8.12 8.12
N ASN A 271 4.01 7.77 8.59
CA ASN A 271 5.17 8.64 8.71
C ASN A 271 4.99 9.81 9.69
N ASN A 272 4.61 9.51 10.94
CA ASN A 272 4.67 10.50 12.03
C ASN A 272 6.03 10.42 12.76
N GLY A 273 6.30 11.37 13.65
CA GLY A 273 7.58 11.42 14.37
C GLY A 273 7.87 10.23 15.29
N ASN A 274 6.85 9.47 15.71
CA ASN A 274 6.98 8.31 16.62
C ASN A 274 7.01 6.97 15.87
N SER A 275 6.59 6.97 14.60
CA SER A 275 6.51 5.81 13.72
C SER A 275 6.92 6.24 12.31
N PRO A 276 8.23 6.50 12.09
CA PRO A 276 8.74 6.80 10.75
C PRO A 276 8.60 5.58 9.85
N LEU A 277 8.49 5.81 8.53
CA LEU A 277 8.57 4.72 7.56
C LEU A 277 9.98 4.11 7.58
N THR A 278 10.04 2.79 7.66
CA THR A 278 11.27 2.00 7.57
C THR A 278 11.51 1.48 6.15
N ASP A 279 10.49 1.49 5.29
CA ASP A 279 10.55 1.02 3.90
C ASP A 279 9.51 1.74 3.02
N ILE A 280 9.49 1.45 1.71
CA ILE A 280 8.44 1.87 0.78
C ILE A 280 7.09 1.31 1.26
N PRO A 281 6.05 2.14 1.45
CA PRO A 281 4.77 1.73 2.04
C PRO A 281 4.08 0.55 1.35
N PHE A 282 4.07 0.53 0.02
CA PHE A 282 3.33 -0.45 -0.77
C PHE A 282 4.25 -1.15 -1.76
N ARG A 283 4.39 -2.47 -1.64
CA ARG A 283 5.36 -3.26 -2.41
C ARG A 283 4.74 -4.53 -3.00
N CYS A 284 5.09 -4.81 -4.25
CA CYS A 284 4.90 -6.12 -4.90
C CYS A 284 6.26 -6.67 -5.34
N SER A 285 6.57 -7.92 -4.97
CA SER A 285 7.78 -8.65 -5.42
C SER A 285 7.67 -9.04 -6.90
N ALA A 286 8.71 -9.63 -7.49
CA ALA A 286 8.71 -10.18 -8.84
C ALA A 286 7.85 -11.45 -9.05
N ASN A 287 7.14 -11.95 -8.03
CA ASN A 287 6.31 -13.15 -8.17
C ASN A 287 5.08 -12.87 -9.04
N GLN A 288 4.81 -13.71 -10.04
CA GLN A 288 3.67 -13.56 -10.96
C GLN A 288 2.30 -13.43 -10.30
N ASN A 289 2.14 -14.06 -9.14
CA ASN A 289 0.88 -14.02 -8.41
C ASN A 289 0.78 -12.81 -7.49
N ALA A 290 1.86 -12.05 -7.26
CA ALA A 290 1.85 -10.87 -6.40
C ALA A 290 1.00 -9.75 -7.02
N SER A 291 -0.10 -9.40 -6.34
CA SER A 291 -1.02 -8.34 -6.74
C SER A 291 -1.48 -7.52 -5.54
N LEU A 292 -1.43 -6.19 -5.67
CA LEU A 292 -1.99 -5.27 -4.69
C LEU A 292 -3.11 -4.45 -5.33
N LEU A 293 -4.30 -4.50 -4.74
CA LEU A 293 -5.42 -3.63 -5.08
C LEU A 293 -5.68 -2.65 -3.93
N ILE A 294 -5.75 -1.36 -4.24
CA ILE A 294 -6.22 -0.32 -3.34
C ILE A 294 -7.40 0.37 -4.01
N HIS A 295 -8.60 0.18 -3.48
CA HIS A 295 -9.82 0.69 -4.07
C HIS A 295 -10.58 1.56 -3.05
N GLY A 296 -10.75 2.84 -3.35
CA GLY A 296 -11.38 3.81 -2.45
C GLY A 296 -10.51 4.18 -1.24
N GLY A 297 -11.11 4.90 -0.28
CA GLY A 297 -10.42 5.29 0.95
C GLY A 297 -9.44 6.44 0.77
N GLU A 298 -8.42 6.49 1.62
CA GLU A 298 -7.44 7.58 1.65
C GLU A 298 -6.05 7.18 2.13
N ILE A 299 -5.03 7.79 1.52
CA ILE A 299 -3.62 7.70 1.88
C ILE A 299 -3.18 9.08 2.40
N ILE A 300 -2.74 9.11 3.66
CA ILE A 300 -2.35 10.31 4.38
C ILE A 300 -0.90 10.16 4.85
N VAL A 301 -0.09 11.16 4.55
CA VAL A 301 1.26 11.31 5.10
C VAL A 301 1.21 12.41 6.15
N ALA A 302 1.37 12.04 7.42
CA ALA A 302 1.28 12.96 8.56
C ALA A 302 2.54 13.84 8.74
N GLY A 303 3.66 13.42 8.15
CA GLY A 303 4.96 14.10 8.23
C GLY A 303 5.27 15.06 7.08
N GLY A 304 6.52 15.51 7.04
CA GLY A 304 7.08 16.27 5.92
C GLY A 304 7.38 15.38 4.70
N ARG A 305 8.35 15.81 3.89
CA ARG A 305 8.84 14.99 2.76
C ARG A 305 9.37 13.64 3.27
N LEU A 306 8.88 12.56 2.67
CA LEU A 306 9.34 11.18 2.92
C LEU A 306 10.80 11.02 2.46
N ALA A 307 11.55 10.18 3.17
CA ALA A 307 12.89 9.76 2.75
C ALA A 307 12.82 8.74 1.61
N GLN A 308 11.73 7.97 1.51
CA GLN A 308 11.50 6.98 0.48
C GLN A 308 11.37 7.64 -0.90
N ALA A 309 11.97 7.01 -1.92
CA ALA A 309 11.93 7.49 -3.29
C ALA A 309 10.50 7.53 -3.85
N SER A 310 9.64 6.58 -3.49
CA SER A 310 8.25 6.49 -3.97
C SER A 310 7.30 5.99 -2.86
N LEU A 311 5.99 6.01 -3.11
CA LEU A 311 4.99 5.36 -2.26
C LEU A 311 4.80 3.88 -2.63
N PHE A 312 4.84 3.62 -3.92
CA PHE A 312 4.58 2.32 -4.53
C PHE A 312 5.85 1.81 -5.19
N TYR A 313 6.07 0.50 -5.09
CA TYR A 313 7.15 -0.20 -5.77
C TYR A 313 6.69 -1.57 -6.24
N ALA A 314 6.87 -1.86 -7.53
CA ALA A 314 6.57 -3.18 -8.10
C ALA A 314 7.74 -3.65 -8.97
N GLU A 315 8.03 -4.94 -8.93
CA GLU A 315 9.04 -5.58 -9.76
C GLU A 315 8.42 -6.20 -11.01
N THR A 316 9.20 -6.26 -12.09
CA THR A 316 8.81 -6.94 -13.33
C THR A 316 8.51 -8.41 -13.04
N GLY A 317 7.44 -8.91 -13.65
CA GLY A 317 7.00 -10.29 -13.48
C GLY A 317 5.79 -10.42 -12.57
N SER A 318 5.47 -9.41 -11.74
CA SER A 318 4.28 -9.38 -10.89
C SER A 318 2.98 -9.04 -11.63
N SER A 319 1.84 -9.28 -10.99
CA SER A 319 0.53 -8.74 -11.44
C SER A 319 0.34 -7.26 -11.06
N GLY A 320 1.36 -6.64 -10.46
CA GLY A 320 1.44 -5.20 -10.24
C GLY A 320 0.61 -4.66 -9.08
N ILE A 321 0.48 -3.34 -9.08
CA ILE A 321 -0.29 -2.56 -8.11
C ILE A 321 -1.36 -1.75 -8.85
N ILE A 322 -2.61 -1.84 -8.40
CA ILE A 322 -3.74 -1.07 -8.92
C ILE A 322 -4.25 -0.16 -7.81
N VAL A 323 -4.31 1.14 -8.10
CA VAL A 323 -4.83 2.19 -7.21
C VAL A 323 -6.00 2.88 -7.89
N ASP A 324 -7.20 2.68 -7.37
CA ASP A 324 -8.42 3.24 -7.95
C ASP A 324 -9.26 4.00 -6.93
N SER A 325 -9.76 5.17 -7.32
CA SER A 325 -10.70 5.97 -6.51
C SER A 325 -10.16 6.41 -5.13
N VAL A 326 -8.84 6.53 -4.97
CA VAL A 326 -8.17 6.84 -3.70
C VAL A 326 -7.93 8.34 -3.53
N LYS A 327 -8.09 8.85 -2.29
CA LYS A 327 -7.69 10.21 -1.94
C LYS A 327 -6.26 10.24 -1.39
N PHE A 328 -5.48 11.25 -1.78
CA PHE A 328 -4.11 11.43 -1.34
C PHE A 328 -3.96 12.75 -0.58
N TYR A 329 -3.35 12.69 0.61
CA TYR A 329 -3.12 13.85 1.47
C TYR A 329 -1.65 13.91 1.93
N GLY A 330 -1.04 15.10 1.81
CA GLY A 330 0.31 15.34 2.35
C GLY A 330 1.46 14.60 1.66
N VAL A 331 1.19 13.80 0.63
CA VAL A 331 2.20 12.92 0.02
C VAL A 331 3.29 13.70 -0.70
N ARG A 332 4.53 13.54 -0.22
CA ARG A 332 5.74 14.11 -0.82
C ARG A 332 6.91 13.12 -0.72
N THR A 333 7.22 12.39 -1.77
CA THR A 333 8.34 11.43 -1.82
C THR A 333 9.70 12.10 -2.08
N ALA A 334 10.80 11.40 -1.82
CA ALA A 334 12.14 11.87 -2.13
C ALA A 334 12.37 12.01 -3.64
N SER A 335 11.83 11.12 -4.47
CA SER A 335 12.01 11.28 -5.92
C SER A 335 11.07 12.31 -6.52
N GLY A 336 9.95 12.66 -5.88
CA GLY A 336 8.89 13.44 -6.53
C GLY A 336 7.81 12.62 -7.21
N ARG A 337 7.98 11.29 -7.26
CA ARG A 337 7.13 10.34 -7.97
C ARG A 337 6.43 9.40 -7.00
N TYR A 338 5.22 8.95 -7.34
CA TYR A 338 4.46 7.99 -6.53
C TYR A 338 4.91 6.55 -6.74
N PHE A 339 5.42 6.21 -7.92
CA PHE A 339 5.82 4.87 -8.27
C PHE A 339 7.31 4.82 -8.64
N SER A 340 7.97 3.76 -8.22
CA SER A 340 9.28 3.33 -8.72
C SER A 340 9.28 1.81 -8.94
N GLY A 341 10.33 1.28 -9.55
CA GLY A 341 10.39 -0.12 -9.96
C GLY A 341 10.04 -0.33 -11.43
N THR A 342 9.99 -1.59 -11.83
CA THR A 342 9.90 -2.02 -13.23
C THR A 342 8.67 -2.90 -13.51
N GLY A 343 7.84 -3.14 -12.49
CA GLY A 343 6.57 -3.87 -12.59
C GLY A 343 5.40 -3.00 -13.01
N ASP A 344 4.24 -3.63 -13.11
CA ASP A 344 3.00 -2.97 -13.51
C ASP A 344 2.46 -2.08 -12.38
N PHE A 345 2.03 -0.88 -12.77
CA PHE A 345 1.39 0.08 -11.87
C PHE A 345 0.30 0.82 -12.61
N VAL A 346 -0.91 0.81 -12.06
CA VAL A 346 -2.06 1.54 -12.60
C VAL A 346 -2.61 2.43 -11.50
N ILE A 347 -2.81 3.71 -11.82
CA ILE A 347 -3.56 4.63 -10.97
C ILE A 347 -4.66 5.30 -11.78
N ALA A 348 -5.88 5.28 -11.23
CA ALA A 348 -7.06 5.85 -11.89
C ALA A 348 -8.03 6.45 -10.87
N ASN A 349 -8.86 7.38 -11.36
CA ASN A 349 -9.95 8.02 -10.62
C ASN A 349 -9.55 8.59 -9.24
N SER A 350 -8.26 8.84 -9.05
CA SER A 350 -7.67 9.17 -7.77
C SER A 350 -7.46 10.67 -7.68
N ARG A 351 -7.43 11.20 -6.47
CA ARG A 351 -7.34 12.66 -6.30
C ARG A 351 -6.50 13.10 -5.13
N LEU A 352 -5.90 14.26 -5.28
CA LEU A 352 -5.24 15.01 -4.24
C LEU A 352 -6.27 15.79 -3.45
N ASP A 353 -6.42 15.49 -2.16
CA ASP A 353 -7.30 16.21 -1.24
C ASP A 353 -6.52 17.29 -0.45
N GLY A 354 -7.23 18.38 -0.15
CA GLY A 354 -6.61 19.63 0.25
C GLY A 354 -6.43 19.79 1.76
N GLY A 355 -5.20 19.62 2.25
CA GLY A 355 -4.79 20.27 3.50
C GLY A 355 -3.32 20.63 3.49
N GLY A 356 -3.03 21.90 3.82
CA GLY A 356 -1.68 22.41 4.02
C GLY A 356 -0.98 22.97 2.76
N GLY A 357 -1.30 24.23 2.43
CA GLY A 357 -0.39 25.19 1.79
C GLY A 357 0.53 24.71 0.67
N GLY A 358 0.00 24.58 -0.55
CA GLY A 358 0.59 25.05 -1.82
C GLY A 358 2.02 24.68 -2.26
N ALA A 359 2.86 24.00 -1.47
CA ALA A 359 4.26 23.73 -1.80
C ALA A 359 4.51 22.23 -1.92
N GLY A 360 4.92 21.76 -3.10
CA GLY A 360 5.45 20.40 -3.27
C GLY A 360 4.42 19.26 -3.41
N ILE A 361 3.19 19.56 -3.85
CA ILE A 361 2.23 18.53 -4.26
C ILE A 361 2.84 17.75 -5.43
N GLN A 362 2.78 16.42 -5.37
CA GLN A 362 3.31 15.53 -6.41
C GLN A 362 2.15 14.95 -7.21
N THR A 363 2.17 15.11 -8.52
CA THR A 363 1.25 14.45 -9.46
C THR A 363 1.99 13.50 -10.41
N LEU A 364 3.31 13.38 -10.24
CA LEU A 364 4.12 12.47 -11.04
C LEU A 364 3.94 11.06 -10.51
N VAL A 365 3.49 10.18 -11.39
CA VAL A 365 3.27 8.78 -11.04
C VAL A 365 4.57 7.99 -11.22
N GLY A 366 4.92 7.67 -12.45
CA GLY A 366 6.10 6.92 -12.85
C GLY A 366 6.13 6.80 -14.37
N ALA A 367 7.26 6.39 -14.96
CA ALA A 367 7.42 6.31 -16.42
C ALA A 367 6.40 5.36 -17.07
N VAL A 368 6.01 4.30 -16.37
CA VAL A 368 4.98 3.33 -16.81
C VAL A 368 3.58 3.94 -16.98
N ASN A 369 3.31 5.13 -16.42
CA ASN A 369 2.05 5.87 -16.60
C ASN A 369 2.24 7.16 -17.43
N ASN A 370 3.32 7.22 -18.23
CA ASN A 370 3.53 8.34 -19.13
C ASN A 370 2.51 8.28 -20.28
N LYS A 371 1.76 9.36 -20.47
CA LYS A 371 0.83 9.51 -21.59
C LYS A 371 1.55 9.91 -22.89
N LEU A 372 2.80 10.38 -22.82
CA LEU A 372 3.64 10.54 -24.00
C LEU A 372 4.04 9.17 -24.54
N LYS A 373 3.82 8.94 -25.83
CA LYS A 373 4.19 7.67 -26.48
C LYS A 373 5.69 7.48 -26.65
N ASP A 374 6.44 8.58 -26.64
CA ASP A 374 7.88 8.63 -26.92
C ASP A 374 8.54 9.72 -26.05
N GLY A 375 8.47 9.55 -24.73
CA GLY A 375 9.03 10.51 -23.78
C GLY A 375 10.54 10.39 -23.58
N ASP A 376 11.09 9.21 -23.87
CA ASP A 376 12.51 8.85 -23.86
C ASP A 376 13.17 8.93 -25.25
N PHE A 377 12.39 9.30 -26.28
CA PHE A 377 12.86 9.49 -27.65
C PHE A 377 13.49 8.22 -28.27
N ALA A 378 12.94 7.06 -27.93
CA ALA A 378 13.37 5.77 -28.44
C ALA A 378 13.00 5.56 -29.92
N PHE A 379 11.97 6.24 -30.45
CA PHE A 379 11.65 6.17 -31.88
C PHE A 379 12.69 6.95 -32.69
N PHE A 380 13.46 6.33 -33.57
CA PHE A 380 14.64 6.98 -34.17
C PHE A 380 14.35 7.80 -35.45
N ALA A 381 13.17 7.67 -36.05
CA ALA A 381 12.89 8.26 -37.37
C ALA A 381 12.39 9.72 -37.31
N LYS A 382 11.43 10.02 -36.43
CA LYS A 382 10.82 11.34 -36.27
C LYS A 382 10.28 11.53 -34.83
N PRO A 383 10.35 12.74 -34.25
CA PRO A 383 9.72 13.07 -32.96
C PRO A 383 8.22 12.76 -32.95
N PHE A 384 7.78 11.71 -32.25
CA PHE A 384 6.37 11.33 -32.29
C PHE A 384 5.51 12.32 -31.48
N GLY A 385 4.55 12.97 -32.15
CA GLY A 385 3.59 13.89 -31.52
C GLY A 385 4.13 15.27 -31.14
N TRP A 386 5.41 15.53 -31.41
CA TRP A 386 6.02 16.85 -31.22
C TRP A 386 5.92 17.67 -32.50
N GLU A 387 5.60 18.95 -32.35
CA GLU A 387 5.44 19.88 -33.46
C GLU A 387 6.07 21.26 -33.18
N VAL A 388 6.64 21.90 -34.21
CA VAL A 388 7.23 23.23 -34.11
C VAL A 388 6.17 24.31 -33.88
N THR A 389 6.59 25.42 -33.27
CA THR A 389 5.74 26.60 -33.08
C THR A 389 6.52 27.87 -33.45
N GLY A 390 5.82 28.86 -34.01
CA GLY A 390 6.41 30.13 -34.46
C GLY A 390 7.07 30.03 -35.83
N GLY A 391 7.23 31.19 -36.48
CA GLY A 391 7.71 31.26 -37.86
C GLY A 391 6.68 30.81 -38.90
N THR A 392 7.14 30.70 -40.14
CA THR A 392 6.41 30.06 -41.25
C THR A 392 6.65 28.55 -41.16
N ILE A 393 5.59 27.77 -40.99
CA ILE A 393 5.67 26.32 -40.73
C ILE A 393 5.35 25.54 -42.01
N ASP A 394 6.34 24.78 -42.49
CA ASP A 394 6.23 23.94 -43.69
C ASP A 394 5.65 22.56 -43.36
N ASP A 395 6.11 21.97 -42.25
CA ASP A 395 5.69 20.67 -41.74
C ASP A 395 5.81 20.64 -40.20
N PRO A 396 5.36 19.58 -39.49
CA PRO A 396 5.39 19.55 -38.03
C PRO A 396 6.79 19.67 -37.43
N PHE A 397 7.84 19.39 -38.18
CA PHE A 397 9.22 19.33 -37.71
C PHE A 397 10.06 20.54 -38.12
N THR A 398 9.57 21.36 -39.05
CA THR A 398 10.35 22.43 -39.67
C THR A 398 9.56 23.73 -39.83
N SER A 399 10.20 24.82 -39.43
CA SER A 399 9.79 26.20 -39.73
C SER A 399 11.03 27.03 -40.08
N ASP A 400 10.82 28.23 -40.60
CA ASP A 400 11.90 29.22 -40.78
C ASP A 400 12.53 29.68 -39.44
N ALA A 401 11.91 29.37 -38.29
CA ALA A 401 12.33 29.83 -36.98
C ALA A 401 12.97 28.73 -36.11
N VAL A 402 12.54 27.47 -36.25
CA VAL A 402 12.97 26.29 -35.48
C VAL A 402 12.89 25.01 -36.32
N THR A 403 13.82 24.09 -36.09
CA THR A 403 13.73 22.69 -36.53
C THR A 403 13.82 21.72 -35.35
N ILE A 404 13.12 20.59 -35.44
CA ILE A 404 13.20 19.51 -34.46
C ILE A 404 13.59 18.18 -35.10
N GLY A 405 14.32 17.36 -34.34
CA GLY A 405 14.73 16.02 -34.75
C GLY A 405 15.25 15.22 -33.57
N ILE A 406 15.46 13.92 -33.77
CA ILE A 406 16.00 13.04 -32.73
C ILE A 406 17.50 12.89 -32.97
N GLU A 407 18.29 13.15 -31.94
CA GLU A 407 19.75 13.01 -31.99
C GLU A 407 20.20 11.86 -31.09
N ALA A 408 20.80 10.84 -31.72
CA ALA A 408 21.34 9.68 -31.02
C ALA A 408 22.61 10.04 -30.25
N GLY A 409 22.76 9.51 -29.04
CA GLY A 409 23.91 9.77 -28.18
C GLY A 409 23.87 11.10 -27.43
N ALA A 410 22.90 11.96 -27.70
CA ALA A 410 22.78 13.28 -27.07
C ALA A 410 22.08 13.24 -25.71
N GLY A 411 21.26 12.22 -25.44
CA GLY A 411 20.48 12.07 -24.22
C GLY A 411 21.27 11.67 -22.98
N ILE A 412 20.58 11.60 -21.84
CA ILE A 412 21.15 11.17 -20.56
C ILE A 412 21.72 9.76 -20.72
N GLY A 413 22.93 9.54 -20.20
CA GLY A 413 23.61 8.25 -20.29
C GLY A 413 24.01 7.84 -21.72
N GLY A 414 24.00 8.76 -22.68
CA GLY A 414 24.28 8.48 -24.09
C GLY A 414 23.07 7.93 -24.86
N GLY A 415 21.85 8.12 -24.33
CA GLY A 415 20.60 7.80 -25.02
C GLY A 415 20.27 8.77 -26.17
N ASN A 416 19.05 8.66 -26.69
CA ASN A 416 18.52 9.62 -27.66
C ASN A 416 17.96 10.86 -26.93
N ALA A 417 17.89 11.98 -27.64
CA ALA A 417 17.18 13.17 -27.15
C ALA A 417 16.45 13.86 -28.30
N LEU A 418 15.37 14.57 -27.97
CA LEU A 418 14.77 15.54 -28.88
C LEU A 418 15.67 16.77 -28.95
N LYS A 419 16.21 17.02 -30.13
CA LYS A 419 16.98 18.21 -30.45
C LYS A 419 16.07 19.27 -31.05
N VAL A 420 16.06 20.45 -30.44
CA VAL A 420 15.34 21.63 -30.93
C VAL A 420 16.36 22.71 -31.29
N SER A 421 16.50 23.01 -32.58
CA SER A 421 17.48 23.97 -33.09
C SER A 421 16.82 25.30 -33.42
N LYS A 422 17.32 26.39 -32.83
CA LYS A 422 16.83 27.75 -33.08
C LYS A 422 17.46 28.33 -34.35
N LEU A 423 16.64 28.59 -35.37
CA LEU A 423 17.09 29.18 -36.65
C LEU A 423 16.89 30.70 -36.69
N GLY A 424 15.78 31.19 -36.13
CA GLY A 424 15.49 32.62 -36.03
C GLY A 424 16.39 33.34 -35.02
N ASN A 425 16.53 34.66 -35.14
CA ASN A 425 17.30 35.48 -34.20
C ASN A 425 16.80 35.38 -32.75
N ALA A 426 17.64 35.74 -31.77
CA ALA A 426 17.18 35.92 -30.40
C ALA A 426 16.04 36.96 -30.35
N ASN A 427 15.14 36.82 -29.38
CA ASN A 427 13.92 37.62 -29.21
C ASN A 427 12.90 37.46 -30.35
N THR A 428 12.87 36.29 -30.99
CA THR A 428 11.81 35.91 -31.94
C THR A 428 11.05 34.72 -31.41
N ASN A 429 9.71 34.75 -31.53
CA ASN A 429 8.86 33.68 -31.05
C ASN A 429 9.12 32.40 -31.86
N ALA A 430 9.63 31.37 -31.21
CA ALA A 430 9.89 30.07 -31.81
C ALA A 430 9.94 29.01 -30.72
N GLY A 431 9.56 27.78 -31.03
CA GLY A 431 9.47 26.75 -30.01
C GLY A 431 9.02 25.40 -30.53
N VAL A 432 8.65 24.55 -29.59
CA VAL A 432 8.09 23.22 -29.85
C VAL A 432 6.96 22.96 -28.87
N ARG A 433 5.98 22.15 -29.26
CA ARG A 433 4.97 21.65 -28.34
C ARG A 433 4.67 20.18 -28.59
N VAL A 434 4.07 19.53 -27.59
CA VAL A 434 3.51 18.19 -27.69
C VAL A 434 2.10 18.19 -27.12
N SER A 435 1.22 17.50 -27.81
CA SER A 435 -0.20 17.39 -27.47
C SER A 435 -0.53 15.95 -27.10
N VAL A 436 -1.16 15.76 -25.94
CA VAL A 436 -1.45 14.43 -25.40
C VAL A 436 -2.91 14.31 -25.00
N PRO A 437 -3.63 13.26 -25.41
CA PRO A 437 -5.02 13.05 -25.01
C PRO A 437 -5.18 12.93 -23.49
N VAL A 438 -6.27 13.48 -22.96
CA VAL A 438 -6.63 13.44 -21.54
C VAL A 438 -8.08 13.08 -21.34
N ALA A 439 -8.41 12.53 -20.18
CA ALA A 439 -9.77 12.25 -19.77
C ALA A 439 -10.27 13.30 -18.76
N GLN A 440 -11.59 13.50 -18.73
CA GLN A 440 -12.24 14.39 -17.78
C GLN A 440 -11.87 14.01 -16.34
N TYR A 441 -11.66 15.03 -15.50
CA TYR A 441 -11.35 14.91 -14.07
C TYR A 441 -9.98 14.37 -13.68
N GLU A 442 -9.15 13.91 -14.63
CA GLU A 442 -7.76 13.55 -14.36
C GLU A 442 -7.00 14.72 -13.71
N GLN A 443 -6.08 14.40 -12.80
CA GLN A 443 -5.10 15.35 -12.27
C GLN A 443 -3.72 15.05 -12.87
N LEU A 444 -3.13 16.07 -13.51
CA LEU A 444 -1.95 15.87 -14.35
C LEU A 444 -0.65 16.27 -13.63
N GLY A 445 0.41 15.55 -13.95
CA GLY A 445 1.79 15.93 -13.67
C GLY A 445 2.58 16.01 -14.97
N ALA A 446 3.54 16.93 -15.04
CA ALA A 446 4.42 17.04 -16.19
C ALA A 446 5.86 17.31 -15.75
N CYS A 447 6.80 16.67 -16.44
CA CYS A 447 8.23 16.82 -16.23
C CYS A 447 8.99 16.71 -17.54
N PHE A 448 10.23 17.17 -17.53
CA PHE A 448 11.18 16.97 -18.62
C PHE A 448 12.58 17.24 -18.09
N THR A 449 13.56 16.58 -18.68
CA THR A 449 14.98 16.87 -18.44
C THR A 449 15.53 17.62 -19.63
N LEU A 450 16.26 18.71 -19.39
CA LEU A 450 16.70 19.57 -20.47
C LEU A 450 18.16 19.97 -20.35
N LYS A 451 18.78 20.21 -21.49
CA LYS A 451 20.15 20.73 -21.65
C LYS A 451 20.17 21.75 -22.78
N THR A 452 20.92 22.84 -22.61
CA THR A 452 21.12 23.85 -23.64
C THR A 452 22.56 23.84 -24.15
N VAL A 453 22.73 24.07 -25.45
CA VAL A 453 24.03 24.30 -26.08
C VAL A 453 23.93 25.63 -26.83
N ASN A 454 24.90 26.53 -26.58
CA ASN A 454 24.83 27.93 -27.01
C ASN A 454 23.54 28.62 -26.50
N GLY A 455 23.16 28.35 -25.24
CA GLY A 455 21.92 28.80 -24.62
C GLY A 455 21.78 30.32 -24.45
N GLY A 456 22.90 31.03 -24.31
CA GLY A 456 22.91 32.43 -23.85
C GLY A 456 22.45 32.56 -22.39
N THR A 457 22.17 33.78 -21.94
CA THR A 457 21.71 34.10 -20.56
C THR A 457 20.21 34.39 -20.47
N GLY A 458 19.47 34.16 -21.55
CA GLY A 458 18.05 34.44 -21.66
C GLY A 458 17.16 33.42 -20.94
N ASN A 459 15.87 33.76 -20.80
CA ASN A 459 14.87 32.84 -20.25
C ASN A 459 14.24 31.98 -21.36
N LEU A 460 14.13 30.69 -21.08
CA LEU A 460 13.24 29.74 -21.72
C LEU A 460 11.92 29.71 -20.96
N PHE A 461 10.82 29.49 -21.66
CA PHE A 461 9.51 29.36 -21.05
C PHE A 461 8.92 28.00 -21.38
N ALA A 462 8.29 27.35 -20.41
CA ALA A 462 7.46 26.18 -20.67
C ALA A 462 6.07 26.38 -20.08
N THR A 463 5.04 26.05 -20.85
CA THR A 463 3.65 26.23 -20.44
C THR A 463 2.91 24.90 -20.56
N LEU A 464 2.10 24.57 -19.56
CA LEU A 464 1.18 23.43 -19.62
C LEU A 464 -0.25 23.94 -19.71
N GLN A 465 -0.99 23.54 -20.74
CA GLN A 465 -2.33 24.05 -21.02
C GLN A 465 -3.30 22.89 -21.30
N TYR A 466 -4.52 22.99 -20.79
CA TYR A 466 -5.63 22.18 -21.28
C TYR A 466 -6.06 22.73 -22.64
N ALA A 467 -6.36 21.86 -23.58
CA ALA A 467 -6.70 22.23 -24.95
C ALA A 467 -7.85 21.40 -25.54
N CYS A 468 -8.58 22.01 -26.46
CA CYS A 468 -9.44 21.32 -27.42
C CYS A 468 -8.81 21.46 -28.80
N ILE A 469 -8.38 20.33 -29.38
CA ILE A 469 -7.88 20.26 -30.75
C ILE A 469 -9.09 20.02 -31.66
N GLN A 470 -9.30 20.92 -32.62
CA GLN A 470 -10.42 20.83 -33.57
C GLN A 470 -10.09 19.89 -34.72
N GLU A 471 -8.96 20.13 -35.37
CA GLU A 471 -8.46 19.37 -36.51
C GLU A 471 -6.96 19.64 -36.69
N HIS A 472 -6.37 19.08 -37.74
CA HIS A 472 -4.99 19.38 -38.16
C HIS A 472 -5.03 20.18 -39.46
N ALA A 473 -4.16 21.18 -39.59
CA ALA A 473 -3.96 21.88 -40.84
C ALA A 473 -3.30 20.97 -41.90
N ASP A 474 -3.30 21.39 -43.16
CA ASP A 474 -2.70 20.63 -44.28
C ASP A 474 -1.21 20.33 -44.07
N ASN A 475 -0.50 21.20 -43.33
CA ASN A 475 0.89 21.01 -42.94
C ASN A 475 1.06 20.10 -41.70
N GLY A 476 0.00 19.47 -41.22
CA GLY A 476 -0.01 18.53 -40.10
C GLY A 476 0.01 19.17 -38.71
N ILE A 477 -0.02 20.50 -38.58
CA ILE A 477 -0.03 21.19 -37.29
C ILE A 477 -1.42 21.15 -36.64
N SER A 478 -1.46 20.88 -35.33
CA SER A 478 -2.70 20.87 -34.55
C SER A 478 -3.36 22.27 -34.49
N ILE A 479 -4.64 22.37 -34.84
CA ILE A 479 -5.43 23.60 -34.69
C ILE A 479 -6.12 23.59 -33.32
N VAL A 480 -5.70 24.52 -32.46
CA VAL A 480 -6.22 24.65 -31.09
C VAL A 480 -7.42 25.61 -31.09
N ALA A 481 -8.63 25.06 -30.91
CA ALA A 481 -9.86 25.86 -30.84
C ALA A 481 -10.03 26.58 -29.50
N LYS A 482 -9.50 25.98 -28.42
CA LYS A 482 -9.59 26.53 -27.07
C LYS A 482 -8.42 26.05 -26.23
N ALA A 483 -7.82 26.95 -25.45
CA ALA A 483 -6.80 26.61 -24.47
C ALA A 483 -7.01 27.35 -23.14
N ALA A 484 -6.58 26.73 -22.04
CA ALA A 484 -6.54 27.35 -20.72
C ALA A 484 -5.35 26.81 -19.91
N PRO A 485 -4.75 27.60 -19.00
CA PRO A 485 -3.60 27.13 -18.21
C PRO A 485 -3.94 25.89 -17.35
N ALA A 486 -3.14 24.84 -17.50
CA ALA A 486 -3.19 23.61 -16.69
C ALA A 486 -2.19 23.62 -15.54
N ALA A 487 -1.13 24.43 -15.61
CA ALA A 487 -0.18 24.69 -14.52
C ALA A 487 0.24 26.17 -14.53
N TRP A 488 1.06 26.59 -13.55
CA TRP A 488 1.80 27.85 -13.68
C TRP A 488 2.93 27.68 -14.68
N ASP A 489 3.20 28.74 -15.45
CA ASP A 489 4.27 28.73 -16.44
C ASP A 489 5.64 28.59 -15.77
N ALA A 490 6.50 27.81 -16.42
CA ALA A 490 7.89 27.65 -16.08
C ALA A 490 8.70 28.80 -16.70
N VAL A 491 9.58 29.40 -15.90
CA VAL A 491 10.61 30.32 -16.37
C VAL A 491 11.96 29.73 -16.00
N MET A 492 12.77 29.41 -17.00
CA MET A 492 14.02 28.67 -16.85
C MET A 492 15.14 29.49 -17.47
N LYS A 493 16.23 29.75 -16.74
CA LYS A 493 17.38 30.45 -17.33
C LYS A 493 18.18 29.47 -18.19
N ALA A 494 18.44 29.79 -19.46
CA ALA A 494 19.10 28.86 -20.37
C ALA A 494 20.50 28.42 -19.88
N ASP A 495 21.24 29.33 -19.24
CA ASP A 495 22.57 29.09 -18.67
C ASP A 495 22.57 28.21 -17.41
N ALA A 496 21.42 27.97 -16.78
CA ALA A 496 21.28 27.04 -15.66
C ALA A 496 21.24 25.57 -16.12
N TYR A 497 21.14 25.32 -17.42
CA TYR A 497 20.97 24.00 -18.01
C TYR A 497 22.08 23.66 -19.00
N THR A 498 23.33 24.08 -18.73
CA THR A 498 24.49 23.64 -19.53
C THR A 498 24.73 22.14 -19.41
N GLU A 499 24.20 21.52 -18.35
CA GLU A 499 24.07 20.07 -18.20
C GLU A 499 22.59 19.69 -18.01
N TYR A 500 22.30 18.41 -18.21
CA TYR A 500 20.96 17.88 -18.02
C TYR A 500 20.46 18.08 -16.60
N ALA A 501 19.34 18.80 -16.48
CA ALA A 501 18.61 18.94 -15.22
C ALA A 501 17.11 18.80 -15.45
N GLU A 502 16.43 18.14 -14.51
CA GLU A 502 14.99 17.91 -14.58
C GLU A 502 14.24 19.16 -14.10
N TYR A 503 13.21 19.54 -14.87
CA TYR A 503 12.20 20.48 -14.46
C TYR A 503 10.86 19.75 -14.28
N ARG A 504 10.12 20.14 -13.26
CA ARG A 504 8.79 19.61 -12.96
C ARG A 504 7.82 20.77 -12.83
N PHE A 505 6.66 20.66 -13.45
CA PHE A 505 5.62 21.64 -13.20
C PHE A 505 5.15 21.52 -11.75
N ASN A 506 5.02 22.67 -11.09
CA ASN A 506 4.36 22.73 -9.79
C ASN A 506 2.94 22.21 -9.97
N ALA A 507 2.62 21.09 -9.31
CA ALA A 507 1.30 20.51 -9.38
C ALA A 507 0.27 21.52 -8.89
N ASN A 508 -0.71 21.82 -9.72
CA ASN A 508 -1.92 22.45 -9.24
C ASN A 508 -3.00 21.37 -9.10
N ARG A 509 -3.95 21.60 -8.19
CA ARG A 509 -5.07 20.67 -7.96
C ARG A 509 -6.10 20.70 -9.09
N ARG A 510 -5.80 21.34 -10.24
CA ARG A 510 -6.77 21.51 -11.30
C ARG A 510 -7.03 20.15 -11.94
N LYS A 511 -8.31 19.92 -12.15
CA LYS A 511 -8.81 18.76 -12.86
C LYS A 511 -8.97 19.14 -14.32
N VAL A 512 -8.76 18.17 -15.22
CA VAL A 512 -9.07 18.34 -16.64
C VAL A 512 -10.53 18.78 -16.77
N PRO A 513 -10.81 19.95 -17.37
CA PRO A 513 -12.17 20.44 -17.55
C PRO A 513 -12.89 19.65 -18.64
N VAL A 514 -14.22 19.59 -18.57
CA VAL A 514 -15.08 18.76 -19.46
C VAL A 514 -14.86 19.01 -20.95
N TRP A 515 -14.49 20.24 -21.34
CA TRP A 515 -14.28 20.61 -22.73
C TRP A 515 -12.91 20.23 -23.29
N ALA A 516 -11.94 19.91 -22.43
CA ALA A 516 -10.57 19.64 -22.87
C ALA A 516 -10.46 18.20 -23.37
N THR A 517 -9.88 18.04 -24.56
CA THR A 517 -9.58 16.74 -25.15
C THR A 517 -8.10 16.38 -25.02
N HIS A 518 -7.24 17.40 -24.84
CA HIS A 518 -5.80 17.26 -24.76
C HIS A 518 -5.21 18.12 -23.64
N VAL A 519 -3.99 17.78 -23.24
CA VAL A 519 -3.06 18.70 -22.60
C VAL A 519 -1.91 19.00 -23.57
N ILE A 520 -1.47 20.25 -23.61
CA ILE A 520 -0.36 20.70 -24.45
C ILE A 520 0.76 21.18 -23.54
N LEU A 521 1.94 20.59 -23.72
CA LEU A 521 3.20 21.10 -23.18
C LEU A 521 3.92 21.87 -24.29
N THR A 522 4.12 23.17 -24.09
CA THR A 522 4.81 24.05 -25.05
C THR A 522 6.10 24.58 -24.45
N PHE A 523 7.17 24.60 -25.24
CA PHE A 523 8.44 25.25 -24.95
C PHE A 523 8.63 26.43 -25.88
N ASN A 524 8.83 27.61 -25.31
CA ASN A 524 9.15 28.82 -26.03
C ASN A 524 10.63 29.18 -25.85
N LEU A 525 11.32 29.33 -26.97
CA LEU A 525 12.75 29.59 -27.10
C LEU A 525 13.03 31.07 -27.43
N PHE A 526 12.11 31.98 -27.07
CA PHE A 526 12.19 33.40 -27.41
C PHE A 526 13.58 33.99 -27.15
N ALA A 527 14.19 33.72 -25.99
CA ALA A 527 15.48 34.30 -25.61
C ALA A 527 16.69 33.40 -25.96
N LEU A 528 16.47 32.24 -26.61
CA LEU A 528 17.56 31.37 -27.05
C LEU A 528 18.30 32.02 -28.22
N ALA A 529 19.64 31.95 -28.20
CA ALA A 529 20.46 32.52 -29.26
C ALA A 529 20.20 31.83 -30.62
N LYS A 530 20.48 32.55 -31.71
CA LYS A 530 20.48 31.95 -33.05
C LYS A 530 21.52 30.81 -33.11
N ASN A 531 21.14 29.68 -33.71
CA ASN A 531 21.90 28.43 -33.72
C ASN A 531 22.09 27.80 -32.32
N GLY A 532 21.36 28.29 -31.31
CA GLY A 532 21.24 27.64 -30.02
C GLY A 532 20.42 26.35 -30.13
N VAL A 533 20.74 25.38 -29.28
CA VAL A 533 20.07 24.09 -29.22
C VAL A 533 19.52 23.86 -27.83
N LEU A 534 18.27 23.41 -27.77
CA LEU A 534 17.65 22.81 -26.59
C LEU A 534 17.53 21.30 -26.82
N TYR A 535 18.09 20.51 -25.93
CA TYR A 535 17.84 19.08 -25.85
C TYR A 535 16.79 18.81 -24.78
N LEU A 536 15.82 17.97 -25.12
CA LEU A 536 14.82 17.43 -24.20
C LEU A 536 15.00 15.91 -24.11
N ASP A 537 14.92 15.39 -22.89
CA ASP A 537 14.99 13.97 -22.55
C ASP A 537 14.05 13.67 -21.37
N ASN A 538 13.64 12.41 -21.22
CA ASN A 538 12.74 11.93 -20.16
C ASN A 538 11.50 12.82 -19.96
N ALA A 539 10.91 13.26 -21.08
CA ALA A 539 9.68 14.04 -21.06
C ALA A 539 8.53 13.19 -20.55
N CYS A 540 7.76 13.71 -19.60
CA CYS A 540 6.66 12.99 -19.00
C CYS A 540 5.41 13.85 -18.84
N ILE A 541 4.26 13.25 -19.15
CA ILE A 541 2.93 13.74 -18.77
C ILE A 541 2.21 12.55 -18.14
N THR A 542 1.95 12.61 -16.84
CA THR A 542 1.26 11.54 -16.09
C THR A 542 -0.11 12.01 -15.61
N ALA A 543 -1.01 11.07 -15.35
CA ALA A 543 -2.31 11.36 -14.75
C ALA A 543 -2.64 10.37 -13.64
N MET A 544 -3.56 10.81 -12.76
CA MET A 544 -4.21 10.00 -11.73
C MET A 544 -5.71 10.25 -11.71
#